data_AF-A0A367EPC0-F1
#
_entry.id   AF-A0A367EPC0-F1
#
_cell.length_a   1.000
_cell.length_b   1.000
_cell.length_c   1.000
_cell.angle_alpha   90.00
_cell.angle_beta   90.00
_cell.angle_gamma   90.00
#
_symmetry.space_group_name_H-M   'P 1'
#
loop_
_entity.id
_entity.type
_entity.pdbx_description
1 polymer ?
#
loop_
_entity_poly.entity_id
_entity_poly.type
_entity_poly.pdbx_seq_one_letter_code
_entity_poly.pdbx_strand_id
1 'polypeptide(L)'
;MLRTERTVLSAEDFGRLRAGQQRDGIAPLLPDMQSSHRPPHPPPPPQEPGTRCEYYAMTANPFDDRSGDVYRLCFRAGTLVSARALHA
;
A
#
# COMPACT_ATOMS: atom_id res chain seq x y z
N MET A 1 21.93 -3.00 -4.62
CA MET A 1 21.07 -3.16 -3.41
C MET A 1 19.62 -2.83 -3.78
N LEU A 2 18.86 -3.79 -4.31
CA LEU A 2 17.44 -3.56 -4.59
C LEU A 2 16.61 -3.92 -3.35
N ARG A 3 16.40 -2.93 -2.49
CA ARG A 3 15.57 -3.06 -1.28
C ARG A 3 14.07 -2.87 -1.59
N THR A 4 13.76 -2.38 -2.79
CA THR A 4 12.43 -2.02 -3.28
C THR A 4 11.60 -3.21 -3.77
N GLU A 5 12.22 -4.30 -4.24
CA GLU A 5 11.49 -5.46 -4.79
C GLU A 5 10.56 -6.09 -3.76
N ARG A 6 11.01 -6.11 -2.50
CA ARG A 6 10.28 -6.60 -1.33
C ARG A 6 9.17 -5.66 -0.85
N THR A 7 8.98 -4.52 -1.51
CA THR A 7 7.90 -3.57 -1.23
C THR A 7 6.90 -3.45 -2.37
N VAL A 8 7.09 -4.19 -3.47
CA VAL A 8 6.22 -4.12 -4.65
C VAL A 8 4.98 -4.96 -4.43
N LEU A 9 3.83 -4.31 -4.35
CA LEU A 9 2.53 -4.98 -4.40
C LEU A 9 2.08 -5.03 -5.86
N SER A 10 1.82 -6.22 -6.38
CA SER A 10 1.40 -6.39 -7.77
C SER A 10 0.02 -5.76 -8.00
N ALA A 11 -0.24 -5.28 -9.21
CA ALA A 11 -1.56 -4.74 -9.57
C ALA A 11 -2.66 -5.82 -9.48
N GLU A 12 -2.31 -7.09 -9.72
CA GLU A 12 -3.23 -8.21 -9.58
C GLU A 12 -3.64 -8.42 -8.12
N ASP A 13 -2.67 -8.48 -7.21
CA ASP A 13 -2.91 -8.65 -5.78
C ASP A 13 -3.65 -7.45 -5.20
N PHE A 14 -3.26 -6.23 -5.59
CA PHE A 14 -4.00 -5.02 -5.24
C PHE A 14 -5.46 -5.08 -5.71
N GLY A 15 -5.70 -5.60 -6.92
CA GLY A 15 -7.03 -5.82 -7.49
C GLY A 15 -7.92 -6.76 -6.66
N ARG A 16 -7.35 -7.61 -5.81
CA ARG A 16 -8.07 -8.53 -4.90
C ARG A 16 -8.41 -7.90 -3.54
N LEU A 17 -7.81 -6.74 -3.22
CA LEU A 17 -8.02 -6.07 -1.94
C LEU A 17 -9.36 -5.32 -1.90
N ARG A 18 -10.13 -5.53 -0.83
CA ARG A 18 -11.46 -4.93 -0.62
C ARG A 18 -11.64 -4.52 0.84
N ALA A 19 -12.33 -3.41 1.06
CA ALA A 19 -12.68 -2.96 2.39
C ALA A 19 -13.49 -4.04 3.14
N GLY A 20 -13.21 -4.21 4.44
CA GLY A 20 -13.78 -5.27 5.28
C GLY A 20 -12.89 -6.51 5.43
N GLN A 21 -11.88 -6.69 4.59
CA GLN A 21 -10.93 -7.81 4.74
C GLN A 21 -10.04 -7.62 5.97
N GLN A 22 -9.76 -8.72 6.68
CA GLN A 22 -8.79 -8.75 7.77
C GLN A 22 -7.37 -8.73 7.22
N ARG A 23 -6.47 -7.99 7.88
CA ARG A 23 -5.06 -7.87 7.52
C ARG A 23 -4.38 -9.23 7.44
N ASP A 24 -4.62 -10.10 8.42
CA ASP A 24 -4.03 -11.44 8.43
C ASP A 24 -4.55 -12.33 7.30
N GLY A 25 -5.80 -12.12 6.87
CA GLY A 25 -6.40 -12.86 5.74
C GLY A 25 -5.84 -12.43 4.38
N ILE A 26 -5.34 -11.20 4.26
CA ILE A 26 -4.71 -10.69 3.03
C ILE A 26 -3.19 -10.67 3.12
N ALA A 27 -2.59 -11.03 4.25
CA ALA A 27 -1.13 -11.06 4.43
C ALA A 27 -0.39 -11.85 3.33
N PRO A 28 -0.92 -12.98 2.79
CA PRO A 28 -0.28 -13.67 1.67
C PRO A 28 -0.23 -12.88 0.35
N LEU A 29 -1.08 -11.85 0.20
CA LEU A 29 -1.10 -10.94 -0.95
C LEU A 29 -0.16 -9.75 -0.77
N LEU A 30 0.33 -9.53 0.45
CA LEU A 30 1.12 -8.36 0.79
C LEU A 30 2.62 -8.69 0.75
N PRO A 31 3.45 -7.75 0.29
CA PRO A 31 4.90 -7.87 0.40
C PRO A 31 5.36 -7.90 1.86
N ASP A 32 6.49 -8.55 2.11
CA ASP A 32 7.12 -8.62 3.44
C ASP A 32 7.53 -7.25 4.01
N MET A 33 7.78 -6.26 3.14
CA MET A 33 8.19 -4.92 3.56
C MET A 33 7.26 -3.83 3.02
N GLN A 34 7.06 -2.79 3.83
CA GLN A 34 6.43 -1.56 3.39
C GLN A 34 7.45 -0.65 2.72
N SER A 35 7.02 0.10 1.71
CA SER A 35 7.80 1.19 1.15
C SER A 35 7.99 2.28 2.19
N SER A 36 9.21 2.81 2.31
CA SER A 36 9.48 4.03 3.09
C SER A 36 9.07 5.29 2.32
N HIS A 37 8.81 5.18 1.02
CA HIS A 37 8.32 6.27 0.22
C HIS A 37 6.90 6.64 0.65
N ARG A 38 6.67 7.94 0.83
CA ARG A 38 5.39 8.52 1.21
C ARG A 38 5.15 9.68 0.23
N PRO A 39 4.35 9.50 -0.82
CA PRO A 39 4.07 10.61 -1.73
C PRO A 39 3.36 11.74 -0.97
N PRO A 40 3.56 13.00 -1.38
CA PRO A 40 2.93 14.17 -0.78
C PRO A 40 1.45 14.26 -1.21
N HIS A 41 0.65 13.24 -0.89
CA HIS A 41 -0.81 13.33 -1.03
C HIS A 41 -1.38 14.07 0.19
N PRO A 42 -2.61 14.65 0.10
CA PRO A 42 -3.23 15.33 1.23
C PRO A 42 -3.20 14.40 2.45
N PRO A 43 -3.04 14.96 3.67
CA PRO A 43 -3.10 14.17 4.88
C PRO A 43 -4.31 13.25 4.78
N PRO A 44 -4.16 11.96 5.15
CA PRO A 44 -5.27 11.01 5.08
C PRO A 44 -6.52 11.68 5.67
N PRO A 45 -7.71 11.49 5.06
CA PRO A 45 -8.96 12.03 5.62
C PRO A 45 -8.96 11.72 7.12
N PRO A 46 -9.39 12.66 7.98
CA PRO A 46 -9.04 12.71 9.40
C PRO A 46 -8.97 11.29 9.92
N GLN A 47 -7.74 10.82 10.20
CA GLN A 47 -7.55 9.41 10.55
C GLN A 47 -8.42 9.19 11.77
N GLU A 48 -9.53 8.48 11.55
CA GLU A 48 -10.36 7.98 12.63
C GLU A 48 -9.41 7.31 13.62
N PRO A 49 -9.44 7.68 14.91
CA PRO A 49 -8.48 7.22 15.91
C PRO A 49 -8.25 5.70 15.79
N GLY A 50 -6.98 5.30 15.71
CA GLY A 50 -6.60 3.90 15.55
C GLY A 50 -6.50 3.39 14.10
N THR A 51 -6.59 4.28 13.10
CA THR A 51 -6.31 3.92 11.70
C THR A 51 -4.81 3.97 11.41
N ARG A 52 -4.23 2.90 10.86
CA ARG A 52 -2.83 2.84 10.41
C ARG A 52 -2.77 2.58 8.92
N CYS A 53 -2.00 3.37 8.18
CA CYS A 53 -1.83 3.17 6.74
C CYS A 53 -0.44 2.58 6.42
N GLU A 54 -0.46 1.54 5.60
CA GLU A 54 0.68 0.85 5.01
C GLU A 54 0.82 1.26 3.54
N TYR A 55 2.05 1.27 3.04
CA TYR A 55 2.36 1.76 1.70
C TYR A 55 3.25 0.77 0.97
N TYR A 56 2.94 0.51 -0.30
CA TYR A 56 3.64 -0.45 -1.14
C TYR A 56 3.92 0.17 -2.50
N ALA A 57 5.11 -0.05 -3.05
CA ALA A 57 5.47 0.47 -4.36
C ALA A 57 4.67 -0.25 -5.45
N MET A 58 4.32 0.45 -6.54
CA MET A 58 3.72 -0.21 -7.70
C MET A 58 4.76 -0.93 -8.57
N THR A 59 6.02 -0.51 -8.47
CA THR A 59 7.13 -1.04 -9.26
C THR A 59 8.46 -0.84 -8.55
N ALA A 60 9.41 -1.76 -8.77
CA ALA A 60 10.80 -1.61 -8.37
C ALA A 60 11.68 -1.03 -9.49
N ASN A 61 11.13 -0.90 -10.70
CA ASN A 61 11.84 -0.33 -11.84
C ASN A 61 11.86 1.21 -11.75
N PRO A 62 13.04 1.85 -11.64
CA PRO A 62 13.13 3.31 -11.61
C PRO A 62 12.75 4.00 -12.93
N PHE A 63 12.66 3.25 -14.04
CA PHE A 63 12.36 3.77 -15.37
C PHE A 63 10.93 3.47 -15.84
N ASP A 64 10.09 2.83 -15.01
CA ASP A 64 8.66 2.63 -15.30
C ASP A 64 7.89 3.93 -15.03
N ASP A 65 6.86 4.24 -15.82
CA ASP A 65 6.05 5.45 -15.65
C ASP A 65 5.39 5.55 -14.27
N ARG A 66 5.21 4.41 -13.58
CA ARG A 66 4.67 4.33 -12.22
C ARG A 66 5.76 4.35 -11.15
N SER A 67 7.01 4.65 -11.51
CA SER A 67 8.07 4.78 -10.52
C SER A 67 7.78 5.95 -9.59
N GLY A 68 7.81 5.70 -8.28
CA GLY A 68 7.36 6.65 -7.26
C GLY A 68 5.90 6.46 -6.85
N ASP A 69 5.07 5.84 -7.69
CA ASP A 69 3.68 5.54 -7.35
C ASP A 69 3.60 4.46 -6.26
N VAL A 70 2.59 4.59 -5.40
CA VAL A 70 2.36 3.65 -4.30
C VAL A 70 0.90 3.29 -4.13
N TYR A 71 0.65 2.08 -3.66
CA TYR A 71 -0.63 1.70 -3.07
C TYR A 71 -0.64 2.06 -1.59
N ARG A 72 -1.71 2.72 -1.13
CA ARG A 72 -1.98 2.99 0.28
C ARG A 72 -3.11 2.08 0.77
N LEU A 73 -2.80 1.27 1.78
CA LEU A 73 -3.76 0.42 2.48
C LEU A 73 -3.94 0.94 3.91
N CYS A 74 -5.14 1.34 4.29
CA CYS A 74 -5.43 1.82 5.64
C CYS A 74 -6.25 0.79 6.39
N PHE A 75 -5.78 0.43 7.59
CA PHE A 75 -6.38 -0.56 8.47
C PHE A 75 -6.88 0.09 9.76
N ARG A 76 -8.03 -0.37 10.24
CA ARG A 76 -8.56 -0.02 11.57
C ARG A 76 -8.82 -1.31 12.34
N ALA A 77 -8.17 -1.46 13.49
CA ALA A 77 -8.24 -2.69 14.29
C ALA A 77 -8.04 -3.96 13.45
N GLY A 78 -7.02 -3.95 12.57
CA GLY A 78 -6.73 -5.07 11.66
C GLY A 78 -7.65 -5.20 10.44
N THR A 79 -8.71 -4.41 10.31
CA THR A 79 -9.62 -4.46 9.15
C THR A 79 -9.24 -3.42 8.10
N LEU A 80 -9.12 -3.82 6.83
CA LEU A 80 -8.90 -2.91 5.72
C LEU A 80 -10.10 -1.98 5.55
N VAL A 81 -9.92 -0.68 5.72
CA VAL A 81 -10.96 0.33 5.55
C VAL A 81 -10.81 1.12 4.24
N SER A 82 -9.62 1.12 3.65
CA SER A 82 -9.35 1.84 2.40
C SER A 82 -8.16 1.24 1.67
N ALA A 83 -8.27 1.08 0.36
CA ALA A 83 -7.18 0.75 -0.56
C ALA A 83 -7.20 1.75 -1.72
N ARG A 84 -6.10 2.45 -1.97
CA ARG A 84 -6.01 3.50 -3.01
C ARG A 84 -4.67 3.43 -3.74
N ALA A 85 -4.71 3.61 -5.06
CA ALA A 85 -3.55 3.97 -5.86
C ALA A 85 -3.25 5.46 -5.66
N LEU A 86 -2.00 5.79 -5.35
CA LEU A 86 -1.50 7.16 -5.24
C LEU A 86 -0.39 7.33 -6.26
N HIS A 87 -0.49 8.39 -7.05
CA HIS A 87 0.49 8.74 -8.07
C HIS A 87 1.44 9.82 -7.52
N ALA A 88 2.73 9.72 -7.88
CA ALA A 88 3.78 10.67 -7.46
C ALA A 88 3.79 11.96 -8.29
#